data_AF-A0A7W0DKV5-F1
#
_entry.id   AF-A0A7W0DKV5-F1
#
_cell.length_a   1.000
_cell.length_b   1.000
_cell.length_c   1.000
_cell.angle_alpha   90.00
_cell.angle_beta   90.00
_cell.angle_gamma   90.00
#
_symmetry.space_group_name_H-M   'P 1'
#
loop_
_entity.id
_entity.type
_entity.pdbx_description
1 polymer ?
#
loop_
_entity_poly.entity_id
_entity_poly.type
_entity_poly.pdbx_seq_one_letter_code
_entity_poly.pdbx_strand_id
1 'polypeptide(L)'
;MDTVTDLASFLHVRWDEEERDAVLFQKLDCPASHETRRVSYGCPCPARILDRIAIHRQIFRRCVQRMKREQDEGLCWPLDSILAFQTMKALALPFELHPGWRDNWYP
;
A
#
# COMPACT_ATOMS: atom_id res chain seq x y z
N MET A 1 15.24 -14.17 -8.78
CA MET A 1 13.98 -13.39 -8.77
C MET A 1 14.35 -11.93 -8.71
N ASP A 2 13.68 -11.09 -9.49
CA ASP A 2 13.93 -9.66 -9.53
C ASP A 2 13.24 -9.00 -8.33
N THR A 3 14.05 -8.43 -7.42
CA THR A 3 13.60 -7.89 -6.13
C THR A 3 12.56 -6.78 -6.27
N VAL A 4 12.58 -6.05 -7.39
CA VAL A 4 11.58 -5.02 -7.71
C VAL A 4 10.24 -5.66 -8.05
N THR A 5 10.26 -6.75 -8.81
CA THR A 5 9.07 -7.51 -9.21
C THR A 5 8.40 -8.18 -8.01
N ASP A 6 9.21 -8.72 -7.08
CA ASP A 6 8.70 -9.33 -5.84
C ASP A 6 8.05 -8.29 -4.92
N LEU A 7 8.72 -7.14 -4.72
CA LEU A 7 8.20 -6.03 -3.90
C LEU A 7 6.93 -5.42 -4.51
N ALA A 8 6.87 -5.28 -5.83
CA ALA A 8 5.68 -4.84 -6.54
C ALA A 8 4.50 -5.79 -6.30
N SER A 9 4.73 -7.09 -6.45
CA SER A 9 3.69 -8.12 -6.24
C SER A 9 3.20 -8.11 -4.79
N PHE A 10 4.12 -7.99 -3.83
CA PHE A 10 3.80 -7.87 -2.41
C PHE A 10 2.87 -6.68 -2.12
N LEU A 11 3.22 -5.48 -2.60
CA LEU A 11 2.42 -4.28 -2.39
C LEU A 11 1.03 -4.39 -3.00
N HIS A 12 0.92 -4.96 -4.20
CA HIS A 12 -0.37 -5.19 -4.85
C HIS A 12 -1.28 -6.10 -4.03
N VAL A 13 -0.78 -7.27 -3.62
CA VAL A 13 -1.55 -8.22 -2.80
C VAL A 13 -2.05 -7.56 -1.52
N ARG A 14 -1.18 -6.82 -0.83
CA ARG A 14 -1.53 -6.19 0.45
C ARG A 14 -2.55 -5.06 0.33
N TRP A 15 -2.45 -4.23 -0.69
CA TRP A 15 -3.48 -3.21 -0.92
C TRP A 15 -4.80 -3.82 -1.38
N ASP A 16 -4.78 -4.90 -2.15
CA ASP A 16 -6.01 -5.60 -2.56
C ASP A 16 -6.71 -6.25 -1.35
N GLU A 17 -5.95 -6.77 -0.38
CA GLU A 17 -6.47 -7.24 0.91
C GLU A 17 -7.10 -6.09 1.71
N GLU A 18 -6.37 -4.98 1.95
CA GLU A 18 -6.92 -3.83 2.69
C GLU A 18 -8.15 -3.21 2.00
N GLU A 19 -8.15 -3.14 0.67
CA GLU A 19 -9.28 -2.63 -0.11
C GLU A 19 -10.51 -3.53 0.05
N ARG A 20 -10.33 -4.85 -0.06
CA ARG A 20 -11.40 -5.83 0.15
C ARG A 20 -11.97 -5.71 1.55
N ASP A 21 -11.11 -5.64 2.57
CA ASP A 21 -11.52 -5.51 3.95
C ASP A 21 -12.28 -4.19 4.17
N ALA A 22 -11.75 -3.07 3.68
CA ALA A 22 -12.43 -1.76 3.79
C ALA A 22 -13.83 -1.78 3.17
N VAL A 23 -14.00 -2.38 1.99
CA VAL A 23 -15.32 -2.52 1.34
C VAL A 23 -16.28 -3.38 2.18
N LEU A 24 -15.79 -4.46 2.80
CA LEU A 24 -16.61 -5.31 3.68
C LEU A 24 -17.01 -4.59 4.98
N PHE A 25 -16.09 -3.83 5.58
CA PHE A 25 -16.32 -3.07 6.80
C PHE A 25 -17.22 -1.83 6.63
N GLN A 26 -17.50 -1.40 5.40
CA GLN A 26 -18.49 -0.34 5.15
C GLN A 26 -19.90 -0.71 5.66
N LYS A 27 -20.18 -2.00 5.85
CA LYS A 27 -21.49 -2.52 6.29
C LYS A 27 -21.58 -2.81 7.80
N LEU A 28 -20.52 -2.58 8.56
CA LEU A 28 -20.45 -2.88 10.00
C LEU A 28 -20.35 -1.60 10.82
N ASP A 29 -20.95 -1.61 12.02
CA ASP A 29 -20.78 -0.52 12.99
C ASP A 29 -19.31 -0.39 13.39
N CYS A 30 -18.84 0.84 13.51
CA CYS A 30 -17.42 1.10 13.63
C CYS A 30 -16.97 1.13 15.09
N PRO A 31 -16.00 0.28 15.49
CA PRO A 31 -15.54 0.23 16.87
C PRO A 31 -15.01 1.58 17.37
N ALA A 32 -14.41 2.38 16.48
CA ALA A 32 -13.90 3.73 16.78
C ALA A 32 -15.01 4.80 16.99
N SER A 33 -16.25 4.53 16.58
CA SER A 33 -17.38 5.45 16.79
C SER A 33 -17.99 5.35 18.20
N HIS A 34 -17.65 4.32 18.98
CA HIS A 34 -18.18 4.16 20.33
C HIS A 34 -17.65 5.22 21.33
N GLU A 35 -16.54 5.88 21.04
CA GLU A 35 -15.97 6.94 21.90
C GLU A 35 -16.61 8.32 21.70
N THR A 36 -17.22 8.57 20.54
CA THR A 36 -17.89 9.84 20.24
C THR A 36 -19.36 9.58 19.96
N ARG A 37 -20.22 9.85 20.96
CA ARG A 37 -21.70 9.83 20.86
C ARG A 37 -22.24 10.86 19.86
N ARG A 38 -21.85 10.76 18.59
CA ARG A 38 -22.49 11.45 17.48
C ARG A 38 -22.84 10.38 16.46
N VAL A 39 -24.14 10.24 16.24
CA VAL A 39 -24.73 9.39 15.20
C VAL A 39 -24.33 9.98 13.85
N SER A 40 -23.13 9.65 13.37
CA SER A 40 -22.76 9.85 11.97
C SER A 40 -23.09 8.55 11.23
N TYR A 41 -23.99 8.63 10.26
CA TYR A 41 -24.30 7.53 9.36
C TYR A 41 -23.02 7.09 8.64
N GLY A 42 -22.53 5.89 8.95
CA GLY A 42 -21.34 5.29 8.34
C GLY A 42 -20.02 5.78 8.93
N CYS A 43 -19.11 4.85 9.20
CA CYS A 43 -17.77 5.21 9.66
C CYS A 43 -16.93 5.76 8.52
N PRO A 44 -16.15 6.84 8.72
CA PRO A 44 -15.28 7.38 7.68
C PRO A 44 -14.03 6.52 7.44
N CYS A 45 -13.73 5.55 8.31
CA CYS A 45 -12.50 4.76 8.26
C CYS A 45 -12.35 3.97 6.93
N PRO A 46 -13.35 3.22 6.44
CA PRO A 46 -13.28 2.57 5.14
C PRO A 46 -12.94 3.53 3.98
N ALA A 47 -13.64 4.67 3.90
CA ALA A 47 -13.38 5.66 2.85
C ALA A 47 -11.95 6.20 2.90
N ARG A 48 -11.44 6.51 4.11
CA ARG A 48 -10.05 6.96 4.30
C ARG A 48 -9.01 5.91 3.91
N ILE A 49 -9.29 4.63 4.17
CA ILE A 49 -8.40 3.53 3.77
C ILE A 49 -8.36 3.44 2.25
N LEU A 50 -9.51 3.49 1.58
CA LEU A 50 -9.60 3.47 0.11
C LEU A 50 -8.88 4.65 -0.53
N ASP A 51 -9.08 5.88 -0.01
CA ASP A 51 -8.39 7.07 -0.49
C ASP A 51 -6.86 6.94 -0.33
N ARG A 52 -6.41 6.42 0.82
CA ARG A 52 -4.99 6.16 1.08
C ARG A 52 -4.41 5.15 0.09
N ILE A 53 -5.10 4.05 -0.15
CA ILE A 53 -4.68 3.02 -1.12
C ILE A 53 -4.59 3.62 -2.53
N ALA A 54 -5.55 4.46 -2.93
CA ALA A 54 -5.53 5.12 -4.23
C ALA A 54 -4.28 6.02 -4.40
N ILE A 55 -3.95 6.81 -3.36
CA ILE A 55 -2.74 7.64 -3.33
C ILE A 55 -1.48 6.76 -3.43
N HIS A 56 -1.40 5.69 -2.64
CA HIS A 56 -0.25 4.78 -2.66
C HIS A 56 -0.06 4.12 -4.03
N ARG A 57 -1.13 3.64 -4.67
CA ARG A 57 -1.09 3.09 -6.04
C ARG A 57 -0.64 4.13 -7.06
N GLN A 58 -0.97 5.41 -6.87
CA GLN A 58 -0.47 6.47 -7.74
C GLN A 58 1.05 6.69 -7.55
N ILE A 59 1.52 6.76 -6.30
CA ILE A 59 2.95 6.88 -5.99
C ILE A 59 3.72 5.70 -6.56
N PHE A 60 3.24 4.48 -6.32
CA PHE A 60 3.84 3.24 -6.83
C PHE A 60 3.97 3.25 -8.36
N ARG A 61 2.90 3.61 -9.10
CA ARG A 61 2.95 3.70 -10.56
C ARG A 61 4.02 4.68 -11.04
N ARG A 62 4.18 5.82 -10.37
CA ARG A 62 5.23 6.80 -10.68
C ARG A 62 6.62 6.23 -10.43
N CYS A 63 6.82 5.51 -9.34
CA CYS A 63 8.08 4.82 -9.03
C CYS A 63 8.44 3.80 -10.13
N VAL A 64 7.49 2.94 -10.53
CA VAL A 64 7.70 1.95 -11.60
C VAL A 64 8.02 2.63 -12.93
N GLN A 65 7.32 3.71 -13.27
CA GLN A 65 7.59 4.47 -14.50
C GLN A 65 8.98 5.10 -14.51
N ARG A 66 9.46 5.62 -13.37
CA ARG A 66 10.81 6.18 -13.24
C ARG A 66 11.88 5.11 -13.44
N MET A 67 11.74 3.96 -12.77
CA MET A 67 12.66 2.84 -12.92
C MET A 67 12.75 2.34 -14.37
N LYS A 68 11.59 2.18 -15.03
CA LYS A 68 11.54 1.77 -16.45
C LYS A 68 12.21 2.79 -17.36
N ARG A 69 11.93 4.08 -17.17
CA ARG A 69 12.53 5.15 -17.97
C ARG A 69 14.06 5.17 -17.83
N GLU A 70 14.57 5.08 -16.61
CA GLU A 70 16.01 5.11 -16.36
C GLU A 70 16.71 3.88 -16.95
N GLN A 71 16.05 2.71 -16.92
CA GLN A 71 16.50 1.50 -17.59
C GLN A 71 16.53 1.65 -19.12
N ASP A 72 15.49 2.22 -19.72
CA ASP A 72 15.39 2.46 -21.16
C ASP A 72 16.41 3.50 -21.65
N GLU A 73 16.68 4.53 -20.85
CA GLU A 73 17.65 5.59 -21.16
C GLU A 73 19.11 5.16 -20.97
N GLY A 74 19.36 4.02 -20.33
CA GLY A 74 20.71 3.47 -20.13
C GLY A 74 21.63 4.38 -19.29
N LEU A 75 21.04 5.16 -18.39
CA LEU A 75 21.76 6.14 -17.57
C LEU A 75 22.79 5.45 -16.65
N CYS A 76 23.99 6.05 -16.55
CA CYS A 76 25.10 5.43 -15.81
C CYS A 76 24.94 5.48 -14.28
N TRP A 77 23.97 6.26 -13.79
CA TRP A 77 23.75 6.44 -12.36
C TRP A 77 22.27 6.31 -12.00
N PRO A 78 21.87 5.23 -11.29
CA PRO A 78 20.45 4.88 -11.11
C PRO A 78 19.81 5.64 -9.92
N LEU A 79 19.97 6.96 -9.88
CA LEU A 79 19.47 7.80 -8.77
C LEU A 79 17.95 7.69 -8.66
N ASP A 80 17.25 7.73 -9.78
CA ASP A 80 15.79 7.69 -9.80
C ASP A 80 15.27 6.30 -9.41
N SER A 81 15.95 5.23 -9.85
CA SER A 81 15.59 3.87 -9.49
C SER A 81 15.84 3.57 -8.01
N ILE A 82 16.95 4.05 -7.44
CA ILE A 82 17.22 3.89 -6.00
C ILE A 82 16.15 4.60 -5.17
N LEU A 83 15.81 5.84 -5.51
CA LEU A 83 14.78 6.60 -4.80
C LEU A 83 13.39 5.96 -4.97
N ALA A 84 13.07 5.49 -6.16
CA ALA A 84 11.83 4.78 -6.44
C ALA A 84 11.73 3.49 -5.62
N PHE A 85 12.79 2.70 -5.55
CA PHE A 85 12.85 1.47 -4.77
C PHE A 85 12.73 1.74 -3.27
N GLN A 86 13.43 2.74 -2.74
CA GLN A 86 13.31 3.15 -1.34
C GLN A 86 11.88 3.60 -1.00
N THR A 87 11.23 4.33 -1.91
CA THR A 87 9.83 4.73 -1.74
C THR A 87 8.91 3.50 -1.70
N MET A 88 9.11 2.53 -2.58
CA MET A 88 8.36 1.27 -2.56
C MET A 88 8.58 0.48 -1.26
N LYS A 89 9.82 0.45 -0.74
CA LYS A 89 10.12 -0.15 0.56
C LYS A 89 9.43 0.57 1.72
N ALA A 90 9.39 1.90 1.70
CA ALA A 90 8.66 2.66 2.71
C ALA A 90 7.15 2.38 2.68
N LEU A 91 6.56 2.18 1.49
CA LEU A 91 5.17 1.77 1.34
C LEU A 91 4.91 0.34 1.84
N ALA A 92 5.91 -0.54 1.79
CA ALA A 92 5.82 -1.91 2.28
C ALA A 92 5.97 -2.00 3.81
N LEU A 93 6.64 -1.04 4.43
CA LEU A 93 7.01 -1.07 5.84
C LEU A 93 5.83 -1.30 6.81
N PRO A 94 4.66 -0.64 6.66
CA PRO A 94 3.50 -0.93 7.51
C PRO A 94 3.09 -2.40 7.44
N PHE A 95 3.27 -3.03 6.28
CA PHE A 95 2.92 -4.43 6.08
C PHE A 95 3.94 -5.39 6.71
N GLU A 96 5.22 -5.07 6.60
CA GLU A 96 6.33 -5.85 7.18
C GLU A 96 6.37 -5.75 8.73
N LEU A 97 5.90 -4.63 9.29
CA LEU A 97 5.89 -4.38 10.73
C LEU A 97 4.59 -4.81 11.42
N HIS A 98 3.52 -5.09 10.69
CA HIS A 98 2.25 -5.47 11.30
C HIS A 98 2.35 -6.89 11.91
N PRO A 99 2.08 -7.07 13.23
CA PRO A 99 2.21 -8.36 13.89
C PRO A 99 1.39 -9.47 13.21
N GLY A 100 0.15 -9.16 12.81
CA GLY A 100 -0.74 -10.11 12.15
C GLY A 100 -0.33 -10.52 10.73
N TRP A 101 0.69 -9.90 10.14
CA TRP A 101 1.15 -10.20 8.79
C TRP A 101 2.54 -10.85 8.74
N ARG A 102 3.26 -10.88 9.87
CA ARG A 102 4.52 -11.62 10.00
C ARG A 102 4.34 -13.14 10.02
N ASP A 103 3.21 -13.62 10.56
CA ASP A 103 2.97 -15.06 10.74
C ASP A 103 2.47 -15.77 9.47
N ASN A 104 1.92 -15.03 8.48
CA ASN A 104 1.32 -15.61 7.27
C ASN A 104 2.24 -15.65 6.05
N TRP A 105 3.52 -15.26 6.18
CA TRP A 105 4.47 -15.19 5.06
C TRP A 105 5.60 -16.21 5.13
N TYR A 106 5.64 -17.08 6.14
CA TYR A 106 6.49 -18.26 6.12
C TYR A 106 5.69 -19.44 5.54
N PRO A 107 6.10 -20.02 4.39
CA PRO A 107 5.52 -21.25 3.88
C PRO A 107 5.74 -22.44 4.83
#